data_AF-A0A934Q2W9-F1
#
_entry.id   AF-A0A934Q2W9-F1
#
_cell.length_a   1.000
_cell.length_b   1.000
_cell.length_c   1.000
_cell.angle_alpha   90.00
_cell.angle_beta   90.00
_cell.angle_gamma   90.00
#
_symmetry.space_group_name_H-M   'P 1'
#
loop_
_entity.id
_entity.type
_entity.pdbx_description
1 polymer ?
#
loop_
_entity_poly.entity_id
_entity_poly.type
_entity_poly.pdbx_seq_one_letter_code
_entity_poly.pdbx_strand_id
1 'polypeptide(L)' 'MRSLAARLSCALMLALSMPAWADIGPDRAAAVARQQVDGRVLSVERVQSGSRVMYRVKILTARGEVRVVMVDGG' A
#
# COMPACT_ATOMS: atom_id res chain seq x y z
N MET A 1 43.63 -8.86 0.54
CA MET A 1 43.01 -7.57 0.12
C MET A 1 41.84 -7.75 -0.85
N ARG A 2 41.92 -8.61 -1.89
CA ARG A 2 40.81 -8.86 -2.85
C ARG A 2 39.50 -9.37 -2.20
N SER A 3 39.61 -10.16 -1.13
CA SER A 3 38.46 -10.77 -0.43
C SER A 3 37.74 -9.82 0.54
N LEU A 4 38.40 -8.74 1.00
CA LEU A 4 37.77 -7.71 1.83
C LEU A 4 36.88 -6.80 0.99
N ALA A 5 37.38 -6.40 -0.19
CA ALA A 5 36.63 -5.58 -1.14
C ALA A 5 35.32 -6.26 -1.58
N ALA A 6 35.37 -7.57 -1.89
CA ALA A 6 34.18 -8.34 -2.26
C ALA A 6 33.13 -8.42 -1.13
N ARG A 7 33.57 -8.54 0.13
CA ARG A 7 32.66 -8.58 1.29
C ARG A 7 32.01 -7.22 1.57
N LEU A 8 32.76 -6.13 1.39
CA LEU A 8 32.25 -4.76 1.48
C LEU A 8 31.21 -4.45 0.41
N SER A 9 31.41 -4.94 -0.83
CA SER A 9 30.45 -4.77 -1.92
C SER A 9 29.13 -5.52 -1.68
N CYS A 10 29.17 -6.76 -1.17
CA CYS A 10 27.96 -7.52 -0.85
C CYS A 10 27.14 -6.86 0.28
N ALA A 11 27.80 -6.35 1.33
CA ALA A 11 27.13 -5.67 2.44
C ALA A 11 26.42 -4.37 2.00
N LEU A 12 27.00 -3.64 1.05
CA LEU A 12 26.42 -2.40 0.53
C LEU A 12 25.16 -2.66 -0.33
N MET A 13 25.13 -3.75 -1.11
CA MET A 13 23.96 -4.15 -1.91
C MET A 13 22.75 -4.53 -1.06
N LEU A 14 22.96 -5.17 0.09
CA LEU A 14 21.89 -5.56 1.01
C LEU A 14 21.24 -4.36 1.71
N ALA A 15 22.00 -3.30 1.99
CA ALA A 15 21.49 -2.09 2.64
C ALA A 15 20.54 -1.26 1.77
N LEU A 16 20.59 -1.40 0.45
CA LEU A 16 19.71 -0.71 -0.51
C LEU A 16 18.34 -1.38 -0.68
N SER A 17 18.14 -2.56 -0.09
CA SER A 17 16.90 -3.34 -0.22
C SER A 17 15.87 -2.98 0.85
N MET A 18 15.82 -1.72 1.32
CA MET A 18 14.74 -1.29 2.20
C MET A 18 13.42 -1.46 1.44
N PRO A 19 12.48 -2.28 1.94
CA PRO A 19 11.24 -2.55 1.23
C PRO A 19 10.36 -1.31 1.27
N ALA A 20 10.50 -0.45 0.27
CA ALA A 20 9.48 0.54 -0.09
C ALA A 20 8.19 -0.11 -0.62
N TRP A 21 8.14 -1.45 -0.65
CA TRP A 21 7.03 -2.31 -1.11
C TRP A 21 6.08 -2.75 0.00
N ALA A 22 6.22 -2.25 1.23
CA ALA A 22 5.24 -2.54 2.28
C ALA A 22 3.87 -1.91 1.97
N ASP A 23 3.85 -0.80 1.21
CA ASP A 23 2.61 -0.13 0.82
C ASP A 23 1.92 -0.87 -0.35
N ILE A 24 0.71 -1.38 -0.12
CA ILE A 24 -0.09 -2.09 -1.14
C ILE A 24 -0.50 -1.21 -2.33
N GLY A 25 -0.46 0.11 -2.17
CA GLY A 25 -0.84 1.06 -3.22
C GLY A 25 -2.36 1.19 -3.44
N PRO A 26 -2.78 2.22 -4.20
CA PRO A 26 -4.20 2.56 -4.36
C PRO A 26 -5.01 1.49 -5.12
N ASP A 27 -4.45 0.88 -6.16
CA ASP A 27 -5.17 -0.10 -6.99
C ASP A 27 -5.50 -1.36 -6.19
N ARG A 28 -4.55 -1.82 -5.36
CA ARG A 28 -4.77 -2.97 -4.50
C ARG A 28 -5.72 -2.63 -3.37
N ALA A 29 -5.64 -1.43 -2.79
CA ALA A 29 -6.60 -0.97 -1.80
C ALA A 29 -8.03 -0.92 -2.37
N ALA A 30 -8.23 -0.47 -3.61
CA ALA A 30 -9.52 -0.54 -4.30
C ALA A 30 -10.00 -1.98 -4.49
N ALA A 31 -9.11 -2.89 -4.90
CA ALA A 31 -9.47 -4.30 -5.07
C ALA A 31 -9.92 -4.95 -3.75
N VAL A 32 -9.21 -4.68 -2.64
CA VAL A 32 -9.59 -5.15 -1.30
C VAL A 32 -10.92 -4.54 -0.85
N ALA A 33 -11.13 -3.23 -1.06
CA ALA A 33 -12.37 -2.58 -0.66
C ALA A 33 -13.59 -3.13 -1.43
N ARG A 34 -13.44 -3.47 -2.72
CA ARG A 34 -14.49 -4.08 -3.54
C ARG A 34 -14.87 -5.50 -3.09
N GLN A 35 -14.01 -6.20 -2.35
CA GLN A 35 -14.35 -7.50 -1.75
C GLN A 35 -15.30 -7.35 -0.55
N GLN A 36 -15.35 -6.17 0.07
CA GLN A 36 -16.19 -5.91 1.25
C GLN A 36 -17.50 -5.21 0.89
N VAL A 37 -17.48 -4.37 -0.15
CA VAL A 37 -18.64 -3.59 -0.59
C VAL A 37 -18.74 -3.61 -2.10
N ASP A 38 -19.85 -4.13 -2.61
CA ASP A 38 -20.19 -4.03 -4.02
C ASP A 38 -20.49 -2.59 -4.43
N GLY A 39 -19.95 -2.18 -5.57
CA GLY A 39 -20.20 -0.87 -6.14
C GLY A 39 -19.07 -0.33 -6.98
N ARG A 40 -19.20 0.94 -7.38
CA ARG A 40 -18.21 1.68 -8.14
C ARG A 40 -17.29 2.45 -7.20
N VAL A 41 -15.99 2.22 -7.30
CA VAL A 41 -15.00 3.04 -6.60
C VAL A 41 -15.03 4.45 -7.19
N LEU A 42 -15.26 5.44 -6.33
CA LEU A 42 -15.25 6.86 -6.69
C LEU A 42 -13.90 7.51 -6.43
N SER A 43 -13.23 7.11 -5.35
CA SER A 43 -11.96 7.68 -4.93
C SER A 43 -11.21 6.70 -4.03
N VAL A 44 -9.88 6.71 -4.16
CA VAL A 44 -8.94 6.06 -3.27
C VAL A 44 -7.97 7.11 -2.78
N GLU A 45 -8.01 7.40 -1.49
CA GLU A 45 -7.18 8.43 -0.87
C GLU A 45 -6.21 7.76 0.11
N ARG A 46 -4.91 8.01 -0.06
CA ARG A 46 -3.89 7.61 0.92
C ARG A 46 -3.96 8.56 2.10
N VAL A 47 -4.15 8.01 3.28
CA VAL A 47 -4.24 8.74 4.55
C VAL A 47 -3.11 8.23 5.45
N GLN A 48 -2.25 9.15 5.89
CA GLN A 48 -1.22 8.84 6.87
C GLN A 48 -1.84 8.94 8.28
N SER A 49 -1.87 7.85 9.03
CA SER A 49 -2.32 7.81 10.43
C SER A 49 -1.16 7.44 11.33
N GLY A 50 -0.43 8.46 11.80
CA GLY A 50 0.83 8.27 12.51
C GLY A 50 1.87 7.57 11.62
N SER A 51 2.42 6.46 12.10
CA SER A 51 3.36 5.62 11.35
C SER A 51 2.70 4.69 10.34
N ARG A 52 1.37 4.57 10.33
CA ARG A 52 0.64 3.64 9.46
C ARG A 52 0.10 4.35 8.24
N VAL A 53 0.21 3.67 7.10
CA VAL A 53 -0.46 4.07 5.87
C VAL A 53 -1.84 3.44 5.86
N MET A 54 -2.85 4.23 5.56
CA MET A 54 -4.22 3.77 5.40
C MET A 54 -4.74 4.26 4.05
N TYR A 55 -5.70 3.54 3.48
CA TYR A 55 -6.42 3.95 2.30
C TYR A 55 -7.89 4.13 2.63
N ARG A 56 -8.40 5.32 2.35
CA ARG A 56 -9.82 5.62 2.42
C ARG A 56 -10.42 5.42 1.03
N VAL A 57 -11.20 4.36 0.87
CA VAL A 57 -11.86 4.05 -0.40
C VAL A 57 -13.34 4.43 -0.32
N LYS A 58 -13.78 5.32 -1.20
CA LYS A 58 -15.20 5.70 -1.34
C LYS A 58 -15.84 4.86 -2.43
N ILE A 59 -16.91 4.14 -2.10
CA ILE A 59 -17.64 3.26 -3.02
C ILE A 59 -19.08 3.73 -3.12
N LEU A 60 -19.52 4.01 -4.36
CA LEU A 60 -20.93 4.23 -4.69
C LEU A 60 -21.61 2.87 -4.86
N THR A 61 -22.57 2.59 -3.99
CA THR A 61 -23.39 1.39 -4.07
C THR A 61 -24.48 1.52 -5.14
N ALA A 62 -25.08 0.40 -5.54
CA ALA A 62 -26.21 0.39 -6.48
C ALA A 62 -27.44 1.16 -5.97
N ARG A 63 -27.53 1.40 -4.65
CA ARG A 63 -28.62 2.16 -4.02
C ARG A 63 -28.37 3.67 -4.04
N GLY A 64 -27.24 4.13 -4.57
CA GLY A 64 -26.85 5.55 -4.61
C GLY A 64 -26.16 6.04 -3.33
N GLU A 65 -25.93 5.17 -2.35
CA GLU A 65 -25.21 5.51 -1.11
C GLU A 65 -23.70 5.46 -1.33
N VAL A 66 -22.96 6.35 -0.66
CA VAL A 66 -21.49 6.31 -0.61
C VAL A 66 -21.04 5.65 0.69
N ARG A 67 -20.38 4.49 0.57
CA ARG A 67 -19.74 3.81 1.70
C ARG A 67 -18.25 4.09 1.71
N VAL A 68 -17.69 4.26 2.90
CA VAL A 68 -16.25 4.46 3.12
C VAL A 68 -15.66 3.19 3.70
N VAL A 69 -14.66 2.62 3.02
CA VAL A 69 -13.90 1.47 3.48
C VAL A 69 -12.48 1.92 3.81
N MET A 70 -12.02 1.63 5.03
CA MET A 70 -10.63 1.85 5.43
C MET A 70 -9.84 0.57 5.17
N VAL A 71 -8.78 0.67 4.38
CA VAL A 71 -7.90 -0.45 4.04
C VAL A 71 -6.50 -0.13 4.59
N ASP A 72 -5.91 -1.08 5.31
CA ASP A 72 -4.54 -0.95 5.81
C ASP A 72 -3.54 -0.99 4.64
N GLY A 73 -2.54 -0.12 4.69
CA GLY A 73 -1.53 0.02 3.66
C GLY A 73 -0.45 -1.05 3.69
N GLY A 74 -0.27 -1.77 4.81
CA GLY A 74 0.82 -2.71 5.08
C GLY A 74 1.78 -2.25 6.19
#